data_AF-A0A3D4ZP20-F1
#
_entry.id   AF-A0A3D4ZP20-F1
#
_cell.length_a   1.000
_cell.length_b   1.000
_cell.length_c   1.000
_cell.angle_alpha   90.00
_cell.angle_beta   90.00
_cell.angle_gamma   90.00
#
_symmetry.space_group_name_H-M   'P 1'
#
loop_
_entity.id
_entity.type
_entity.pdbx_description
1 polymer ?
#
loop_
_entity_poly.entity_id
_entity_poly.type
_entity_poly.pdbx_seq_one_letter_code
_entity_poly.pdbx_strand_id
1 'polypeptide(L)'
;MFYNLFDPYYWILIVPSLLLALWAQMMVSSNFKKYSQVYNRRGYTGADAARMILDSNGLYHVRIERVSGNLTDHYDPKAEVIRLSDSVYGSASVAAVGVAPHEAGHAVQHATGYLPIKIRSA
;
A
#
# COMPACT_ATOMS: atom_id res chain seq x y z
N MET A 1 -13.42 -9.04 33.67
CA MET A 1 -13.00 -9.56 32.34
C MET A 1 -11.48 -9.61 32.31
N PHE A 2 -10.87 -10.54 33.07
CA PHE A 2 -9.41 -10.71 33.25
C PHE A 2 -9.03 -12.19 33.36
N TYR A 3 -9.79 -13.07 32.70
CA TYR A 3 -9.37 -14.45 32.53
C TYR A 3 -8.55 -14.48 31.22
N ASN A 4 -7.33 -15.07 31.26
CA ASN A 4 -6.45 -15.43 30.13
C ASN A 4 -5.10 -14.73 29.98
N LEU A 5 -4.55 -14.01 30.97
CA LEU A 5 -3.11 -13.69 30.93
C LEU A 5 -2.21 -14.88 31.30
N PHE A 6 -2.75 -15.90 31.96
CA PHE A 6 -2.02 -17.09 32.42
C PHE A 6 -2.46 -18.38 31.71
N ASP A 7 -3.29 -18.29 30.67
CA ASP A 7 -3.64 -19.46 29.86
C ASP A 7 -2.45 -19.79 28.91
N PRO A 8 -1.80 -20.96 29.05
CA PRO A 8 -0.69 -21.33 28.17
C PRO A 8 -1.06 -21.33 26.69
N TYR A 9 -2.32 -21.66 26.33
CA TYR A 9 -2.78 -21.66 24.95
C TYR A 9 -2.83 -20.26 24.33
N TYR A 10 -3.15 -19.24 25.13
CA TYR A 10 -3.13 -17.85 24.70
C TYR A 10 -1.71 -17.44 24.23
N TRP A 11 -0.69 -17.74 25.04
CA TRP A 11 0.69 -17.42 24.69
C TRP A 11 1.23 -18.26 23.53
N ILE A 12 0.87 -19.54 23.45
CA ILE A 12 1.25 -20.43 22.35
C ILE A 12 0.70 -19.95 21.00
N LEU A 13 -0.48 -19.32 20.97
CA LEU A 13 -1.05 -18.80 19.72
C LEU A 13 -0.57 -17.38 19.40
N ILE A 14 -0.53 -16.50 20.40
CA ILE A 14 -0.19 -15.08 20.21
C ILE A 14 1.29 -14.89 19.92
N VAL A 15 2.19 -15.57 20.63
CA VAL A 15 3.63 -15.34 20.48
C VAL A 15 4.11 -15.67 19.07
N PRO A 16 3.81 -16.85 18.48
CA PRO A 16 4.21 -17.13 17.10
C PRO A 16 3.57 -16.17 16.10
N SER A 17 2.30 -15.84 16.27
CA SER A 17 1.59 -14.91 15.38
C SER A 17 2.22 -13.51 15.40
N LEU A 18 2.58 -13.02 16.59
CA LEU A 18 3.26 -11.74 16.76
C LEU A 18 4.67 -11.76 16.16
N LEU A 19 5.43 -12.83 16.39
CA LEU A 19 6.76 -13.00 15.81
C LEU A 19 6.70 -13.03 14.28
N LEU A 20 5.73 -13.72 13.69
CA LEU A 20 5.51 -13.74 12.24
C LEU A 20 5.13 -12.35 11.71
N ALA A 21 4.24 -11.63 12.38
CA ALA A 21 3.86 -10.27 11.99
C ALA A 21 5.04 -9.29 12.05
N LEU A 22 5.83 -9.35 13.13
CA LEU A 22 7.04 -8.54 13.28
C LEU A 22 8.06 -8.86 12.18
N TRP A 23 8.28 -10.14 11.89
CA TRP A 23 9.20 -10.54 10.83
C TRP A 23 8.74 -10.06 9.45
N ALA A 24 7.44 -10.20 9.13
CA ALA A 24 6.86 -9.68 7.89
C ALA A 24 7.03 -8.15 7.78
N GLN A 25 6.75 -7.42 8.87
CA GLN A 25 6.92 -5.96 8.92
C GLN A 25 8.38 -5.54 8.71
N MET A 26 9.33 -6.28 9.31
CA MET A 26 10.76 -6.05 9.11
C MET A 26 11.18 -6.30 7.67
N MET A 27 10.65 -7.33 7.02
CA MET A 27 10.93 -7.64 5.61
C MET A 27 10.40 -6.55 4.68
N VAL A 28 9.15 -6.09 4.88
CA VAL A 28 8.56 -5.00 4.08
C VAL A 28 9.37 -3.72 4.23
N SER A 29 9.69 -3.32 5.47
CA SER A 29 10.46 -2.11 5.74
C SER A 29 11.88 -2.18 5.15
N SER A 30 12.56 -3.32 5.34
CA SER A 30 13.90 -3.55 4.80
C SER A 30 13.94 -3.52 3.27
N ASN A 31 12.99 -4.21 2.63
CA ASN A 31 12.90 -4.23 1.17
C ASN A 31 12.55 -2.86 0.62
N PHE A 32 11.58 -2.17 1.22
CA PHE A 32 11.23 -0.81 0.80
C PHE A 32 12.47 0.09 0.88
N LYS A 33 13.19 0.09 2.01
CA LYS A 33 14.41 0.89 2.16
C LYS A 33 15.46 0.57 1.08
N LYS A 34 15.69 -0.72 0.79
CA LYS A 34 16.63 -1.17 -0.23
C LYS A 34 16.22 -0.71 -1.63
N TYR A 35 14.97 -0.94 -2.02
CA TYR A 35 14.49 -0.66 -3.38
C TYR A 35 14.11 0.80 -3.62
N SER A 36 13.89 1.59 -2.58
CA SER A 36 13.73 3.05 -2.68
C SER A 36 15.02 3.75 -3.10
N GLN A 37 16.19 3.11 -2.91
CA GLN A 37 17.47 3.61 -3.40
C GLN A 37 17.82 3.15 -4.82
N VAL A 38 17.05 2.20 -5.38
CA VAL A 38 17.26 1.70 -6.73
C VAL A 38 16.44 2.52 -7.70
N TYR A 39 17.10 3.37 -8.48
CA TYR A 39 16.46 4.20 -9.49
C TYR A 39 15.89 3.33 -10.62
N ASN A 40 14.69 3.64 -11.10
CA ASN A 40 14.11 2.93 -12.23
C ASN A 40 14.67 3.47 -13.56
N ARG A 41 14.90 2.59 -14.54
CA ARG A 41 15.56 2.99 -15.81
C ARG A 41 14.75 3.97 -16.66
N ARG A 42 13.44 4.10 -16.43
CA ARG A 42 12.56 4.98 -17.21
C ARG A 42 12.44 6.39 -16.61
N GLY A 43 12.93 6.60 -15.39
CA GLY A 43 12.86 7.87 -14.68
C GLY A 43 11.46 8.29 -14.23
N TYR A 44 10.46 7.39 -14.31
CA TYR A 44 9.10 7.72 -13.89
C TYR A 44 8.97 7.78 -12.38
N THR A 45 8.29 8.79 -11.87
CA THR A 45 7.96 8.87 -10.44
C THR A 45 6.82 7.91 -10.08
N GLY A 46 6.58 7.69 -8.79
CA GLY A 46 5.40 6.97 -8.32
C GLY A 46 4.10 7.61 -8.83
N ALA A 47 4.01 8.94 -8.78
CA ALA A 47 2.86 9.68 -9.30
C ALA A 47 2.65 9.45 -10.81
N ASP A 48 3.71 9.49 -11.62
CA ASP A 48 3.62 9.21 -13.06
C ASP A 48 3.12 7.80 -13.32
N ALA A 49 3.68 6.81 -12.62
CA ALA A 49 3.30 5.41 -12.77
C ALA A 49 1.83 5.15 -12.40
N ALA A 50 1.35 5.74 -11.29
CA ALA A 50 -0.05 5.65 -10.90
C ALA A 50 -0.96 6.34 -11.93
N ARG A 51 -0.58 7.52 -12.43
CA ARG A 51 -1.33 8.26 -13.44
C ARG A 51 -1.49 7.45 -14.72
N MET A 52 -0.41 6.82 -15.21
CA MET A 52 -0.45 5.95 -16.40
C MET A 52 -1.46 4.80 -16.26
N ILE A 53 -1.54 4.17 -15.08
CA ILE A 53 -2.47 3.07 -14.84
C ILE A 53 -3.91 3.59 -14.80
N LEU A 54 -4.17 4.67 -14.06
CA LEU A 54 -5.49 5.27 -14.00
C LEU A 54 -5.98 5.71 -15.39
N ASP A 55 -5.13 6.38 -16.17
CA ASP A 55 -5.46 6.85 -17.52
C ASP A 55 -5.75 5.70 -18.48
N SER A 56 -4.97 4.62 -18.42
CA SER A 56 -5.21 3.43 -19.24
C SER A 56 -6.51 2.71 -18.91
N ASN A 57 -7.09 2.97 -17.73
CA ASN A 57 -8.37 2.42 -17.27
C ASN A 57 -9.51 3.47 -17.29
N GLY A 58 -9.29 4.64 -17.89
CA GLY A 58 -10.32 5.68 -18.02
C GLY A 58 -10.62 6.46 -16.74
N LEU A 59 -9.80 6.32 -15.69
CA LEU A 59 -10.00 6.94 -14.38
C LEU A 59 -9.34 8.33 -14.28
N TYR A 60 -9.65 9.21 -15.22
CA TYR A 60 -9.09 10.57 -15.29
C TYR A 60 -9.49 11.44 -14.10
N HIS A 61 -10.62 11.15 -13.46
CA HIS A 61 -11.15 11.92 -12.34
C HIS A 61 -10.47 11.60 -11.00
N VAL A 62 -9.84 10.42 -10.88
CA VAL A 62 -9.13 10.02 -9.66
C VAL A 62 -7.89 10.89 -9.48
N ARG A 63 -7.85 11.68 -8.41
CA ARG A 63 -6.72 12.59 -8.13
C ARG A 63 -5.58 11.84 -7.44
N ILE A 64 -4.36 12.33 -7.65
CA ILE A 64 -3.17 11.85 -6.94
C ILE A 64 -2.66 13.01 -6.07
N GLU A 65 -2.63 12.79 -4.76
CA GLU A 65 -2.22 13.77 -3.76
C GLU A 65 -0.97 13.29 -3.03
N ARG A 66 -0.14 14.24 -2.63
CA ARG A 66 1.05 13.98 -1.82
C ARG A 66 0.69 14.10 -0.34
N VAL A 67 1.07 13.11 0.46
CA VAL A 67 0.91 13.13 1.91
C VAL A 67 2.26 12.99 2.61
N SER A 68 2.33 13.55 3.81
CA SER A 68 3.53 13.45 4.62
C SER A 68 3.75 12.03 5.14
N GLY A 69 5.02 11.69 5.35
CA GLY A 69 5.42 10.42 5.95
C GLY A 69 6.04 9.44 4.97
N ASN A 70 6.06 8.17 5.37
CA ASN A 70 6.69 7.09 4.62
C ASN A 70 5.82 5.84 4.74
N LEU A 71 5.56 5.15 3.62
CA LEU A 71 4.69 3.97 3.57
C LEU A 71 3.28 4.26 4.09
N THR A 72 2.80 5.50 3.89
CA THR A 72 1.44 5.95 4.24
C THR A 72 0.53 6.01 3.01
N ASP A 73 0.99 5.42 1.90
CA ASP A 73 0.29 5.35 0.63
C ASP A 73 -1.02 4.60 0.75
N HIS A 74 -2.10 5.17 0.23
CA HIS A 74 -3.41 4.53 0.19
C HIS A 74 -4.34 5.16 -0.85
N TYR A 75 -5.23 4.34 -1.42
CA TYR A 75 -6.41 4.81 -2.13
C TYR A 75 -7.61 5.03 -1.19
N ASP A 76 -8.32 6.13 -1.37
CA ASP A 76 -9.56 6.48 -0.67
C ASP A 76 -10.76 6.35 -1.64
N PRO A 77 -11.59 5.29 -1.51
CA PRO A 77 -12.73 5.06 -2.39
C PRO A 77 -13.84 6.11 -2.27
N LYS A 78 -13.97 6.77 -1.12
CA LYS A 78 -15.03 7.77 -0.89
C LYS A 78 -14.68 9.10 -1.53
N ALA A 79 -13.41 9.49 -1.45
CA ALA A 79 -12.91 10.72 -2.04
C ALA A 79 -12.46 10.56 -3.50
N GLU A 80 -12.30 9.31 -3.96
CA GLU A 80 -11.69 8.93 -5.25
C GLU A 80 -10.30 9.56 -5.43
N VAL A 81 -9.46 9.44 -4.40
CA VAL A 81 -8.11 10.03 -4.35
C VAL A 81 -7.10 8.96 -3.99
N ILE A 82 -5.97 8.92 -4.70
CA ILE A 82 -4.77 8.20 -4.29
C ILE A 82 -3.88 9.17 -3.52
N ARG A 83 -3.53 8.82 -2.29
CA ARG A 83 -2.58 9.58 -1.47
C ARG A 83 -1.26 8.83 -1.46
N LEU A 84 -0.19 9.45 -1.94
CA LEU A 84 1.15 8.87 -1.97
C LEU A 84 2.06 9.60 -0.98
N SER A 85 2.86 8.85 -0.24
CA SER A 85 3.79 9.41 0.74
C SER A 85 4.93 10.18 0.07
N ASP A 86 5.59 11.07 0.80
CA ASP A 86 6.73 11.85 0.32
C ASP A 86 7.81 10.98 -0.34
N SER A 87 8.06 9.80 0.23
CA SER A 87 9.04 8.83 -0.25
C SER A 87 8.66 8.13 -1.56
N VAL A 88 7.40 8.23 -2.00
CA VAL A 88 6.85 7.53 -3.18
C VAL A 88 6.43 8.52 -4.25
N TYR A 89 5.66 9.56 -3.91
CA TYR A 89 5.03 10.49 -4.86
C TYR A 89 6.02 11.00 -5.93
N GLY A 90 7.11 11.62 -5.50
CA GLY A 90 8.13 12.20 -6.39
C GLY A 90 9.36 11.32 -6.60
N SER A 91 9.35 10.08 -6.12
CA SER A 91 10.51 9.19 -6.18
C SER A 91 10.49 8.37 -7.46
N ALA A 92 11.55 8.43 -8.24
CA ALA A 92 11.74 7.59 -9.43
C ALA A 92 12.52 6.30 -9.09
N SER A 93 12.05 5.58 -8.07
CA SER A 93 12.65 4.33 -7.59
C SER A 93 11.82 3.11 -7.95
N VAL A 94 12.43 1.93 -7.87
CA VAL A 94 11.72 0.65 -8.08
C VAL A 94 10.63 0.46 -7.03
N ALA A 95 10.88 0.86 -5.78
CA ALA A 95 9.86 0.80 -4.74
C ALA A 95 8.67 1.72 -5.05
N ALA A 96 8.91 2.96 -5.47
CA ALA A 96 7.85 3.91 -5.79
C ALA A 96 6.98 3.46 -6.97
N VAL A 97 7.60 2.91 -8.01
CA VAL A 97 6.91 2.34 -9.19
C VAL A 97 6.32 0.95 -8.91
N GLY A 98 6.50 0.40 -7.70
CA GLY A 98 5.74 -0.75 -7.21
C GLY A 98 4.52 -0.34 -6.38
N VAL A 99 4.71 0.60 -5.44
CA VAL A 99 3.69 1.02 -4.48
C VAL A 99 2.60 1.87 -5.14
N ALA A 100 2.95 2.89 -5.91
CA ALA A 100 1.94 3.79 -6.48
C ALA A 100 1.01 3.07 -7.48
N PRO A 101 1.51 2.18 -8.37
CA PRO A 101 0.68 1.26 -9.13
C PRO A 101 -0.22 0.31 -8.33
N HIS A 102 0.23 -0.16 -7.17
CA HIS A 102 -0.59 -1.00 -6.30
C HIS A 102 -1.84 -0.24 -5.83
N GLU A 103 -1.68 1.01 -5.41
CA GLU A 103 -2.80 1.88 -5.02
C GLU A 103 -3.71 2.24 -6.19
N ALA A 104 -3.14 2.49 -7.37
CA ALA A 104 -3.92 2.67 -8.59
C ALA A 104 -4.74 1.41 -8.94
N GLY A 105 -4.21 0.22 -8.65
CA GLY A 105 -4.93 -1.04 -8.76
C GLY A 105 -6.19 -1.09 -7.89
N HIS A 106 -6.13 -0.59 -6.64
CA HIS A 106 -7.32 -0.48 -5.78
C HIS A 106 -8.37 0.44 -6.37
N ALA A 107 -7.97 1.57 -6.96
CA ALA A 107 -8.88 2.47 -7.67
C ALA A 107 -9.55 1.80 -8.88
N VAL A 108 -8.79 1.03 -9.67
CA VAL A 108 -9.34 0.26 -10.80
C VAL A 108 -10.29 -0.84 -10.33
N GLN A 109 -9.96 -1.56 -9.26
CA GLN A 109 -10.85 -2.58 -8.68
C GLN A 109 -12.14 -1.97 -8.14
N HIS A 110 -12.06 -0.78 -7.53
CA HIS A 110 -13.23 -0.04 -7.07
C HIS A 110 -14.13 0.37 -8.25
N ALA A 111 -13.55 0.95 -9.31
CA ALA A 111 -14.29 1.40 -10.49
C ALA A 111 -14.94 0.25 -11.28
N THR A 112 -14.28 -0.91 -11.35
CA THR A 112 -14.81 -2.11 -12.01
C THR A 112 -15.81 -2.89 -11.15
N GLY A 113 -16.02 -2.47 -9.90
CA GLY A 113 -16.97 -3.12 -8.98
C GLY A 113 -16.52 -4.51 -8.54
N TYR A 114 -15.22 -4.76 -8.43
CA TYR A 114 -14.63 -6.07 -8.13
C TYR A 114 -15.20 -6.68 -6.84
N LEU A 115 -15.95 -7.79 -7.00
CA LEU A 115 -16.78 -8.41 -5.97
C LEU A 115 -16.06 -8.76 -4.65
N PRO A 116 -14.79 -9.23 -4.65
CA PRO A 116 -14.07 -9.50 -3.40
C PRO A 116 -13.87 -8.27 -2.50
N ILE A 117 -13.79 -7.05 -3.06
CA ILE A 117 -13.74 -5.81 -2.25
C ILE A 117 -15.10 -5.53 -1.61
N LYS A 118 -16.20 -5.71 -2.34
CA LYS A 118 -17.57 -5.50 -1.80
C LYS A 118 -17.87 -6.43 -0.62
N ILE A 119 -17.37 -7.66 -0.64
CA ILE A 119 -17.52 -8.63 0.46
C ILE A 119 -16.62 -8.30 1.65
N ARG A 120 -15.44 -7.70 1.41
CA ARG A 120 -14.51 -7.28 2.48
C ARG A 120 -14.97 -6.01 3.22
N SER A 121 -15.81 -5.18 2.60
CA SER A 121 -16.28 -3.90 3.15
C SER A 121 -17.67 -3.95 3.81
N ALA A 122 -18.35 -5.10 3.82
CA ALA A 122 -19.69 -5.31 4.39
C ALA A 122 -19.65 -5.90 5.80
#